data_AF-K1LUX2-F1
#
_entry.id   AF-K1LUX2-F1
#
_cell.length_a   1.000
_cell.length_b   1.000
_cell.length_c   1.000
_cell.angle_alpha   90.00
_cell.angle_beta   90.00
_cell.angle_gamma   90.00
#
_symmetry.space_group_name_H-M   'P 1'
#
loop_
_entity.id
_entity.type
_entity.pdbx_description
1 polymer ?
#
loop_
_entity_poly.entity_id
_entity_poly.type
_entity_poly.pdbx_seq_one_letter_code
_entity_poly.pdbx_strand_id
1 'polypeptide(L)'
;MQTDKIIRHIVHWLKDYAQNSNVNGYVIGISGGVDSGVVSTLCAMTGLKVLALEMPIRQEVQQKNRALEHIRFLEEKFPNVQGISVDLNEPFESLVRVLDTAEYPNQSLALANTRSRLRMTTLYYYGQIHGLLVCGTGNKVEDFGIGFFTKYGDGGVDVSPIADLYKTEVYALAKALELPSSIQNAIPTDGLWDGERTDEDQIGATYPELEEIQKAWGTKTEKDYTGRALEVYKIFSRMHKAAQHKINPIPICEIPEEWK
;
A
#
# COMPACT_ATOMS: atom_id res chain seq x y z
N MET A 1 -21.01 -2.76 8.96
CA MET A 1 -19.86 -3.66 8.80
C MET A 1 -19.57 -4.36 10.12
N GLN A 2 -19.28 -5.67 10.15
CA GLN A 2 -18.94 -6.40 11.38
C GLN A 2 -17.42 -6.32 11.63
N THR A 3 -16.92 -5.12 11.96
CA THR A 3 -15.48 -4.79 12.09
C THR A 3 -14.70 -5.81 12.91
N ASP A 4 -15.19 -6.18 14.09
CA ASP A 4 -14.47 -7.08 14.99
C ASP A 4 -14.31 -8.49 14.42
N LYS A 5 -15.29 -8.97 13.64
CA LYS A 5 -15.19 -10.27 12.97
C LYS A 5 -14.15 -10.22 11.86
N ILE A 6 -14.13 -9.13 11.09
CA ILE A 6 -13.16 -8.92 10.01
C ILE A 6 -11.74 -8.81 10.59
N ILE A 7 -11.54 -7.99 11.62
CA ILE A 7 -10.24 -7.83 12.31
C ILE A 7 -9.75 -9.19 12.79
N ARG A 8 -10.58 -9.94 13.53
CA ARG A 8 -10.19 -11.29 13.97
C ARG A 8 -9.87 -12.19 12.79
N HIS A 9 -10.68 -12.19 11.74
CA HIS A 9 -10.42 -13.03 10.57
C HIS A 9 -9.05 -12.74 9.93
N ILE A 10 -8.73 -11.46 9.71
CA ILE A 10 -7.43 -11.05 9.13
C ILE A 10 -6.27 -11.42 10.05
N VAL A 11 -6.40 -11.18 11.37
CA VAL A 11 -5.36 -11.54 12.35
C VAL A 11 -5.09 -13.05 12.37
N HIS A 12 -6.14 -13.88 12.32
CA HIS A 12 -5.97 -15.33 12.25
C HIS A 12 -5.33 -15.75 10.93
N TRP A 13 -5.78 -15.18 9.80
CA TRP A 13 -5.19 -15.46 8.49
C TRP A 13 -3.69 -15.11 8.44
N LEU A 14 -3.29 -13.95 8.97
CA LEU A 14 -1.88 -13.55 9.09
C LEU A 14 -1.11 -14.54 9.97
N LYS A 15 -1.68 -14.98 11.09
CA LYS A 15 -1.01 -15.93 11.98
C LYS A 15 -0.79 -17.28 11.30
N ASP A 16 -1.82 -17.82 10.64
CA ASP A 16 -1.77 -19.10 9.94
C ASP A 16 -0.78 -19.05 8.77
N TYR A 17 -0.77 -17.95 8.00
CA TYR A 17 0.16 -17.78 6.88
C TYR A 17 1.61 -17.77 7.34
N ALA A 18 1.93 -17.04 8.42
CA ALA A 18 3.27 -16.96 8.97
C ALA A 18 3.75 -18.33 9.51
N GLN A 19 2.86 -19.06 10.20
CA GLN A 19 3.16 -20.40 10.72
C GLN A 19 3.41 -21.39 9.59
N ASN A 20 2.56 -21.42 8.56
CA ASN A 20 2.73 -22.32 7.41
C ASN A 20 3.99 -22.01 6.59
N SER A 21 4.40 -20.74 6.57
CA SER A 21 5.62 -20.29 5.87
C SER A 21 6.89 -20.44 6.72
N ASN A 22 6.79 -20.89 7.97
CA ASN A 22 7.90 -20.99 8.93
C ASN A 22 8.70 -19.68 9.09
N VAL A 23 8.00 -18.55 9.18
CA VAL A 23 8.61 -17.21 9.40
C VAL A 23 8.33 -16.70 10.81
N ASN A 24 9.09 -15.69 11.24
CA ASN A 24 9.03 -15.15 12.60
C ASN A 24 7.96 -14.05 12.79
N GLY A 25 7.38 -13.54 11.71
CA GLY A 25 6.41 -12.46 11.72
C GLY A 25 6.53 -11.54 10.50
N TYR A 26 6.38 -10.23 10.73
CA TYR A 26 6.15 -9.24 9.67
C TYR A 26 7.07 -8.02 9.75
N VAL A 27 7.48 -7.50 8.60
CA VAL A 27 8.06 -6.17 8.45
C VAL A 27 7.10 -5.31 7.61
N ILE A 28 6.90 -4.06 8.02
CA ILE A 28 5.94 -3.15 7.39
C ILE A 28 6.45 -1.70 7.38
N GLY A 29 6.21 -1.00 6.28
CA GLY A 29 6.47 0.44 6.19
C GLY A 29 5.32 1.26 6.77
N ILE A 30 5.63 2.22 7.64
CA ILE A 30 4.67 3.15 8.23
C ILE A 30 4.81 4.51 7.55
N SER A 31 3.78 4.89 6.77
CA SER A 31 3.78 6.16 6.03
C SER A 31 3.12 7.32 6.79
N GLY A 32 2.42 7.02 7.89
CA GLY A 32 1.54 7.98 8.58
C GLY A 32 0.17 8.15 7.92
N GLY A 33 -0.19 7.24 7.00
CA GLY A 33 -1.52 7.09 6.41
C GLY A 33 -2.32 5.93 7.01
N VAL A 34 -3.63 5.93 6.74
CA VAL A 34 -4.59 5.01 7.37
C VAL A 34 -4.31 3.53 7.06
N ASP A 35 -3.92 3.19 5.83
CA ASP A 35 -3.77 1.79 5.43
C ASP A 35 -2.60 1.13 6.18
N SER A 36 -1.43 1.79 6.19
CA SER A 36 -0.28 1.34 7.00
C SER A 36 -0.60 1.30 8.50
N GLY A 37 -1.44 2.23 8.98
CA GLY A 37 -1.91 2.26 10.37
C GLY A 37 -2.72 1.02 10.75
N VAL A 38 -3.69 0.66 9.91
CA VAL A 38 -4.55 -0.52 10.08
C VAL A 38 -3.73 -1.80 9.97
N VAL A 39 -2.95 -1.96 8.89
CA VAL A 39 -2.23 -3.21 8.64
C VAL A 39 -1.16 -3.49 9.69
N SER A 40 -0.40 -2.48 10.12
CA SER A 40 0.61 -2.67 11.18
C SER A 40 -0.02 -3.07 12.51
N THR A 41 -1.19 -2.51 12.83
CA THR A 41 -1.94 -2.89 14.04
C THR A 41 -2.47 -4.32 13.94
N LEU A 42 -3.00 -4.72 12.78
CA LEU A 42 -3.42 -6.10 12.52
C LEU A 42 -2.24 -7.08 12.63
N CYS A 43 -1.07 -6.73 12.10
CA CYS A 43 0.15 -7.53 12.25
C CYS A 43 0.54 -7.64 13.73
N ALA A 44 0.51 -6.53 14.48
CA ALA A 44 0.86 -6.52 15.91
C ALA A 44 -0.08 -7.41 16.73
N MET A 45 -1.38 -7.40 16.43
CA MET A 45 -2.39 -8.24 17.09
C MET A 45 -2.20 -9.75 16.88
N THR A 46 -1.37 -10.19 15.92
CA THR A 46 -1.03 -11.62 15.75
C THR A 46 -0.20 -12.17 16.93
N GLY A 47 0.48 -11.29 17.67
CA GLY A 47 1.47 -11.64 18.69
C GLY A 47 2.82 -12.10 18.13
N LEU A 48 3.00 -12.11 16.80
CA LEU A 48 4.28 -12.42 16.15
C LEU A 48 5.19 -11.19 16.12
N LYS A 49 6.48 -11.38 15.84
CA LYS A 49 7.42 -10.25 15.76
C LYS A 49 6.98 -9.30 14.64
N VAL A 50 6.88 -8.01 14.96
CA VAL A 50 6.58 -6.96 13.98
C VAL A 50 7.68 -5.92 13.99
N LEU A 51 8.22 -5.63 12.81
CA LEU A 51 9.15 -4.54 12.60
C LEU A 51 8.47 -3.43 11.79
N ALA A 52 8.27 -2.27 12.42
CA ALA A 52 7.63 -1.11 11.81
C ALA A 52 8.70 -0.11 11.37
N LEU A 53 8.81 0.14 10.06
CA LEU A 53 9.83 1.02 9.48
C LEU A 53 9.25 2.38 9.06
N GLU A 54 9.81 3.47 9.57
CA GLU A 54 9.63 4.81 9.00
C GLU A 54 10.77 5.08 8.01
N MET A 55 10.45 5.40 6.75
CA MET A 55 11.42 5.46 5.64
C MET A 55 11.25 6.74 4.82
N PRO A 56 11.72 7.90 5.32
CA PRO A 56 11.52 9.18 4.67
C PRO A 56 12.41 9.32 3.43
N ILE A 57 11.83 9.87 2.36
CA ILE A 57 12.54 10.31 1.14
C ILE A 57 11.85 11.57 0.65
N ARG A 58 12.52 12.73 0.79
CA ARG A 58 11.98 14.07 0.54
C ARG A 58 10.56 14.25 1.10
N GLN A 59 10.31 13.68 2.26
CA GLN A 59 8.97 13.56 2.82
C GLN A 59 8.62 14.76 3.68
N GLU A 60 7.38 15.21 3.58
CA GLU A 60 6.84 16.27 4.42
C GLU A 60 6.92 15.92 5.91
N VAL A 61 7.33 16.89 6.72
CA VAL A 61 7.57 16.71 8.17
C VAL A 61 6.32 16.20 8.89
N GLN A 62 5.13 16.63 8.47
CA GLN A 62 3.88 16.19 9.09
C GLN A 62 3.60 14.71 8.87
N GLN A 63 3.92 14.16 7.68
CA GLN A 63 3.74 12.74 7.40
C GLN A 63 4.69 11.88 8.23
N LYS A 64 5.97 12.30 8.30
CA LYS A 64 6.97 11.68 9.17
C LYS A 64 6.53 11.69 10.65
N ASN A 65 6.02 12.82 11.13
CA ASN A 65 5.56 12.94 12.52
C ASN A 65 4.39 11.98 12.82
N ARG A 66 3.42 11.85 11.90
CA ARG A 66 2.33 10.88 12.02
C ARG A 66 2.84 9.44 12.01
N ALA A 67 3.79 9.11 11.13
CA ALA A 67 4.38 7.78 11.09
C ALA A 67 5.06 7.42 12.42
N LEU A 68 5.86 8.34 12.96
CA LEU A 68 6.53 8.15 14.26
C LEU A 68 5.55 8.11 15.44
N GLU A 69 4.47 8.89 15.40
CA GLU A 69 3.37 8.80 16.38
C GLU A 69 2.72 7.42 16.38
N HIS A 70 2.39 6.90 15.19
CA HIS A 70 1.78 5.58 15.06
C HIS A 70 2.72 4.46 15.50
N ILE A 71 4.02 4.55 15.20
CA ILE A 71 5.02 3.58 15.70
C ILE A 71 5.03 3.57 17.23
N ARG A 72 5.07 4.73 17.88
CA ARG A 72 5.01 4.80 19.36
C ARG A 72 3.72 4.18 19.90
N PHE A 73 2.58 4.49 19.28
CA PHE A 73 1.30 3.87 19.64
C PHE A 73 1.35 2.33 19.56
N LEU A 74 1.98 1.77 18.54
CA LEU A 74 2.14 0.32 18.42
C LEU A 74 3.06 -0.26 19.50
N GLU A 75 4.23 0.35 19.74
CA GLU A 75 5.20 -0.10 20.75
C GLU A 75 4.63 -0.04 22.17
N GLU A 76 3.82 0.97 22.48
CA GLU A 76 3.14 1.09 23.78
C GLU A 76 2.05 0.02 23.97
N LYS A 77 1.34 -0.35 22.89
CA LYS A 77 0.20 -1.27 22.95
C LYS A 77 0.60 -2.74 22.77
N PHE A 78 1.71 -3.02 22.10
CA PHE A 78 2.10 -4.36 21.67
C PHE A 78 3.60 -4.62 21.93
N PRO A 79 3.96 -5.52 22.88
CA PRO A 79 5.36 -5.79 23.24
C PRO A 79 6.15 -6.53 22.15
N ASN A 80 5.46 -7.05 21.13
CA ASN A 80 6.03 -7.74 19.98
C ASN A 80 6.38 -6.81 18.80
N VAL A 81 6.19 -5.49 18.97
CA VAL A 81 6.51 -4.48 17.95
C VAL A 81 7.83 -3.79 18.27
N GLN A 82 8.63 -3.56 17.23
CA GLN A 82 9.81 -2.71 17.27
C GLN A 82 9.75 -1.68 16.13
N GLY A 83 9.97 -0.41 16.46
CA GLY A 83 10.10 0.69 15.50
C GLY A 83 11.55 0.93 15.07
N ILE A 84 11.76 1.22 13.79
CA ILE A 84 13.04 1.71 13.26
C ILE A 84 12.79 2.83 12.25
N SER A 85 13.55 3.92 12.37
CA SER A 85 13.61 4.97 11.34
C SER A 85 14.85 4.76 10.47
N VAL A 86 14.65 4.69 9.15
CA VAL A 86 15.71 4.47 8.15
C VAL A 86 15.64 5.62 7.15
N ASP A 87 16.48 6.63 7.31
CA ASP A 87 16.53 7.76 6.39
C ASP A 87 17.07 7.32 5.02
N LEU A 88 16.26 7.44 3.98
CA LEU A 88 16.58 7.03 2.62
C LEU A 88 16.86 8.22 1.68
N ASN A 89 16.95 9.45 2.22
CA ASN A 89 17.28 10.64 1.42
C ASN A 89 18.65 10.51 0.75
N GLU A 90 19.69 10.19 1.51
CA GLU A 90 21.06 10.15 0.96
C GLU A 90 21.26 9.03 -0.09
N PRO A 91 20.76 7.80 0.11
CA PRO A 91 20.71 6.79 -0.95
C PRO A 91 19.95 7.25 -2.20
N PHE A 92 18.79 7.90 -2.03
CA PHE A 92 17.99 8.39 -3.14
C PHE A 92 18.71 9.50 -3.92
N GLU A 93 19.26 10.52 -3.25
CA GLU A 93 20.01 11.60 -3.90
C GLU A 93 21.26 11.07 -4.62
N SER A 94 21.92 10.05 -4.05
CA SER A 94 23.06 9.41 -4.69
C SER A 94 22.68 8.70 -5.98
N LEU A 95 21.53 8.00 -5.98
CA LEU A 95 20.98 7.41 -7.20
C LEU A 95 20.62 8.49 -8.23
N VAL A 96 19.94 9.57 -7.83
CA VAL A 96 19.57 10.67 -8.72
C VAL A 96 20.79 11.28 -9.42
N ARG A 97 21.92 11.46 -8.72
CA ARG A 97 23.15 12.02 -9.29
C ARG A 97 23.78 11.16 -10.39
N VAL A 98 23.52 9.86 -10.44
CA VAL A 98 24.09 8.95 -11.46
C VAL A 98 23.12 8.64 -12.60
N LEU A 99 21.85 9.03 -12.47
CA LEU A 99 20.86 8.89 -13.54
C LEU A 99 21.09 9.96 -14.63
N ASP A 100 20.71 9.63 -15.86
CA ASP A 100 20.78 10.54 -17.00
C ASP A 100 20.05 11.86 -16.69
N THR A 101 20.70 12.97 -17.01
CA THR A 101 20.21 14.34 -16.75
C THR A 101 19.38 14.90 -17.90
N ALA A 102 19.19 14.14 -18.98
CA ALA A 102 18.27 14.52 -20.04
C ALA A 102 16.83 14.65 -19.50
N GLU A 103 16.11 15.66 -19.99
CA GLU A 103 14.70 15.86 -19.65
C GLU A 103 13.83 14.86 -20.44
N TYR A 104 13.27 13.88 -19.73
CA TYR A 104 12.28 12.96 -20.28
C TYR A 104 10.88 13.33 -19.79
N PRO A 105 9.82 13.21 -20.62
CA PRO A 105 8.45 13.59 -20.23
C PRO A 105 7.94 12.91 -18.95
N ASN A 106 8.42 11.70 -18.64
CA ASN A 106 7.99 10.91 -17.47
C ASN A 106 9.04 10.86 -16.34
N GLN A 107 10.06 11.72 -16.36
CA GLN A 107 11.16 11.68 -15.39
C GLN A 107 10.68 11.83 -13.94
N SER A 108 9.77 12.77 -13.66
CA SER A 108 9.23 12.97 -12.31
C SER A 108 8.47 11.74 -11.80
N LEU A 109 7.68 11.10 -12.65
CA LEU A 109 6.98 9.84 -12.31
C LEU A 109 7.99 8.70 -12.10
N ALA A 110 9.04 8.61 -12.89
CA ALA A 110 10.09 7.61 -12.71
C ALA A 110 10.80 7.79 -11.36
N LEU A 111 11.09 9.02 -10.96
CA LEU A 111 11.68 9.35 -9.66
C LEU A 111 10.74 9.03 -8.49
N ALA A 112 9.45 9.39 -8.59
CA ALA A 112 8.42 9.04 -7.61
C ALA A 112 8.34 7.52 -7.38
N ASN A 113 8.24 6.73 -8.45
CA ASN A 113 8.27 5.26 -8.37
C ASN A 113 9.60 4.73 -7.81
N THR A 114 10.73 5.40 -8.10
CA THR A 114 12.04 5.00 -7.57
C THR A 114 12.10 5.13 -6.04
N ARG A 115 11.46 6.15 -5.45
CA ARG A 115 11.31 6.27 -3.98
C ARG A 115 10.59 5.07 -3.41
N SER A 116 9.45 4.69 -4.01
CA SER A 116 8.68 3.52 -3.60
C SER A 116 9.51 2.22 -3.68
N ARG A 117 10.30 2.05 -4.75
CA ARG A 117 11.20 0.88 -4.91
C ARG A 117 12.35 0.83 -3.90
N LEU A 118 12.89 1.98 -3.51
CA LEU A 118 13.89 2.04 -2.44
C LEU A 118 13.30 1.61 -1.10
N ARG A 119 12.07 2.06 -0.77
CA ARG A 119 11.35 1.61 0.43
C ARG A 119 11.11 0.10 0.41
N MET A 120 10.66 -0.45 -0.72
CA MET A 120 10.50 -1.90 -0.90
C MET A 120 11.81 -2.65 -0.66
N THR A 121 12.91 -2.19 -1.27
CA THR A 121 14.23 -2.81 -1.11
C THR A 121 14.66 -2.84 0.35
N THR A 122 14.44 -1.74 1.08
CA THR A 122 14.71 -1.65 2.52
C THR A 122 13.85 -2.61 3.34
N LEU A 123 12.55 -2.72 3.03
CA LEU A 123 11.65 -3.68 3.70
C LEU A 123 12.14 -5.11 3.52
N TYR A 124 12.49 -5.52 2.30
CA TYR A 124 13.00 -6.87 2.05
C TYR A 124 14.36 -7.14 2.70
N TYR A 125 15.25 -6.14 2.79
CA TYR A 125 16.49 -6.27 3.56
C TYR A 125 16.20 -6.61 5.03
N TYR A 126 15.35 -5.83 5.69
CA TYR A 126 14.97 -6.08 7.09
C TYR A 126 14.18 -7.37 7.27
N GLY A 127 13.32 -7.71 6.30
CA GLY A 127 12.59 -8.97 6.24
C GLY A 127 13.56 -10.15 6.25
N GLN A 128 14.52 -10.16 5.34
CA GLN A 128 15.49 -11.24 5.20
C GLN A 128 16.36 -11.45 6.45
N ILE A 129 16.92 -10.38 7.01
CA ILE A 129 17.84 -10.50 8.16
C ILE A 129 17.12 -10.89 9.47
N HIS A 130 15.81 -10.71 9.54
CA HIS A 130 15.00 -11.08 10.71
C HIS A 130 14.09 -12.29 10.49
N GLY A 131 14.05 -12.86 9.28
CA GLY A 131 13.12 -13.92 8.90
C GLY A 131 11.66 -13.49 8.98
N LEU A 132 11.33 -12.30 8.46
CA LEU A 132 9.99 -11.70 8.46
C LEU A 132 9.48 -11.58 7.02
N LEU A 133 8.16 -11.65 6.85
CA LEU A 133 7.48 -11.38 5.59
C LEU A 133 7.19 -9.88 5.44
N VAL A 134 7.32 -9.37 4.22
CA VAL A 134 6.95 -7.99 3.88
C VAL A 134 5.44 -7.89 3.74
N CYS A 135 4.81 -7.10 4.62
CA CYS A 135 3.38 -6.90 4.64
C CYS A 135 2.96 -5.65 3.84
N GLY A 136 2.09 -5.84 2.84
CA GLY A 136 1.56 -4.78 2.00
C GLY A 136 0.35 -4.08 2.58
N THR A 137 0.17 -2.84 2.15
CA THR A 137 -0.87 -1.94 2.67
C THR A 137 -1.90 -1.51 1.65
N GLY A 138 -1.79 -1.99 0.40
CA GLY A 138 -2.77 -1.63 -0.63
C GLY A 138 -4.14 -2.24 -0.35
N ASN A 139 -5.16 -1.42 -0.57
CA ASN A 139 -6.57 -1.84 -0.46
C ASN A 139 -7.14 -2.25 -1.82
N LYS A 140 -8.38 -2.75 -1.82
CA LYS A 140 -9.04 -3.30 -3.02
C LYS A 140 -9.13 -2.32 -4.18
N VAL A 141 -9.33 -1.04 -3.92
CA VAL A 141 -9.48 -0.02 -4.97
C VAL A 141 -8.13 0.30 -5.58
N GLU A 142 -7.13 0.57 -4.74
CA GLU A 142 -5.79 0.94 -5.15
C GLU A 142 -5.11 -0.18 -5.93
N ASP A 143 -4.95 -1.36 -5.32
CA ASP A 143 -4.16 -2.44 -5.89
C ASP A 143 -4.91 -3.16 -7.02
N PHE A 144 -6.15 -3.59 -6.76
CA PHE A 144 -6.87 -4.50 -7.64
C PHE A 144 -7.99 -3.82 -8.44
N GLY A 145 -8.28 -2.55 -8.15
CA GLY A 145 -9.23 -1.72 -8.88
C GLY A 145 -8.55 -0.94 -9.99
N ILE A 146 -7.72 0.03 -9.64
CA ILE A 146 -7.14 0.99 -10.58
C ILE A 146 -5.61 0.91 -10.74
N GLY A 147 -4.95 0.03 -9.98
CA GLY A 147 -3.50 -0.14 -10.00
C GLY A 147 -2.73 1.11 -9.56
N PHE A 148 -3.26 1.81 -8.56
CA PHE A 148 -2.68 3.02 -7.96
C PHE A 148 -1.59 2.66 -6.93
N PHE A 149 -0.55 1.98 -7.42
CA PHE A 149 0.62 1.58 -6.65
C PHE A 149 1.84 1.48 -7.58
N THR A 150 3.04 1.49 -7.01
CA THR A 150 4.26 1.24 -7.78
C THR A 150 4.49 -0.26 -7.93
N LYS A 151 4.53 -0.76 -9.17
CA LYS A 151 4.91 -2.16 -9.44
C LYS A 151 6.35 -2.40 -8.96
N TYR A 152 6.53 -3.41 -8.12
CA TYR A 152 7.77 -3.72 -7.40
C TYR A 152 8.28 -2.58 -6.49
N GLY A 153 7.38 -1.68 -6.08
CA GLY A 153 7.57 -0.76 -4.96
C GLY A 153 6.68 -1.18 -3.82
N ASP A 154 5.72 -0.34 -3.45
CA ASP A 154 4.68 -0.61 -2.46
C ASP A 154 3.79 -1.83 -2.80
N GLY A 155 3.66 -2.20 -4.08
CA GLY A 155 3.02 -3.46 -4.49
C GLY A 155 3.95 -4.67 -4.57
N GLY A 156 5.24 -4.53 -4.24
CA GLY A 156 6.18 -5.65 -4.11
C GLY A 156 6.18 -6.15 -2.66
N VAL A 157 5.31 -7.12 -2.36
CA VAL A 157 5.03 -7.58 -0.98
C VAL A 157 4.77 -9.08 -0.98
N ASP A 158 4.90 -9.71 0.19
CA ASP A 158 4.65 -11.15 0.35
C ASP A 158 3.18 -11.44 0.67
N VAL A 159 2.51 -10.53 1.39
CA VAL A 159 1.09 -10.63 1.78
C VAL A 159 0.38 -9.29 1.71
N SER A 160 -0.91 -9.27 1.35
CA SER A 160 -1.76 -8.06 1.31
C SER A 160 -3.05 -8.26 2.11
N PRO A 161 -3.02 -8.12 3.45
CA PRO A 161 -4.13 -8.51 4.33
C PRO A 161 -5.41 -7.69 4.18
N ILE A 162 -5.35 -6.50 3.58
CA ILE A 162 -6.51 -5.62 3.37
C ILE A 162 -6.84 -5.41 1.88
N ALA A 163 -6.20 -6.17 0.99
CA ALA A 163 -6.43 -6.10 -0.45
C ALA A 163 -7.89 -6.43 -0.86
N ASP A 164 -8.65 -7.10 0.00
CA ASP A 164 -10.07 -7.40 -0.25
C ASP A 164 -11.03 -6.34 0.33
N LEU A 165 -10.51 -5.34 1.07
CA LEU A 165 -11.30 -4.28 1.67
C LEU A 165 -11.28 -3.02 0.81
N TYR A 166 -12.44 -2.38 0.69
CA TYR A 166 -12.55 -1.05 0.10
C TYR A 166 -11.99 0.03 1.05
N LYS A 167 -11.65 1.21 0.53
CA LYS A 167 -11.07 2.31 1.33
C LYS A 167 -12.00 2.71 2.49
N THR A 168 -13.29 2.79 2.24
CA THR A 168 -14.31 3.09 3.26
C THR A 168 -14.34 2.04 4.38
N GLU A 169 -14.07 0.79 4.07
CA GLU A 169 -13.98 -0.31 5.04
C GLU A 169 -12.68 -0.23 5.85
N VAL A 170 -11.56 0.16 5.22
CA VAL A 170 -10.29 0.43 5.92
C VAL A 170 -10.45 1.55 6.95
N TYR A 171 -11.15 2.64 6.62
CA TYR A 171 -11.47 3.70 7.60
C TYR A 171 -12.30 3.19 8.77
N ALA A 172 -13.29 2.33 8.49
CA ALA A 172 -14.10 1.73 9.54
C ALA A 172 -13.28 0.79 10.44
N LEU A 173 -12.28 0.08 9.89
CA LEU A 173 -11.32 -0.68 10.70
C LEU A 173 -10.40 0.22 11.53
N ALA A 174 -9.89 1.32 10.96
CA ALA A 174 -9.04 2.27 11.68
C ALA A 174 -9.75 2.82 12.94
N LYS A 175 -11.04 3.14 12.81
CA LYS A 175 -11.87 3.55 13.94
C LYS A 175 -12.05 2.44 14.98
N ALA A 176 -12.36 1.22 14.53
CA ALA A 176 -12.56 0.07 15.43
C ALA A 176 -11.27 -0.38 16.15
N LEU A 177 -10.11 -0.17 15.53
CA LEU A 177 -8.79 -0.43 16.11
C LEU A 177 -8.31 0.69 17.05
N GLU A 178 -9.06 1.79 17.14
CA GLU A 178 -8.76 2.98 17.94
C GLU A 178 -7.40 3.59 17.58
N LEU A 179 -7.10 3.70 16.29
CA LEU A 179 -5.86 4.33 15.83
C LEU A 179 -5.80 5.80 16.25
N PRO A 180 -4.61 6.42 16.34
CA PRO A 180 -4.51 7.86 16.60
C PRO A 180 -5.37 8.70 15.65
N SER A 181 -5.99 9.78 16.16
CA SER A 181 -6.89 10.62 15.36
C SER A 181 -6.19 11.27 14.17
N SER A 182 -4.88 11.54 14.30
CA SER A 182 -4.02 12.05 13.23
C SER A 182 -3.91 11.05 12.06
N ILE A 183 -3.96 9.76 12.33
CA ILE A 183 -3.93 8.67 11.33
C ILE A 183 -5.32 8.46 10.73
N GLN A 184 -6.36 8.44 11.56
CA GLN A 184 -7.75 8.24 11.09
C GLN A 184 -8.20 9.33 10.11
N ASN A 185 -7.78 10.58 10.37
CA ASN A 185 -8.17 11.75 9.57
C ASN A 185 -7.10 12.16 8.55
N ALA A 186 -6.05 11.37 8.36
CA ALA A 186 -5.01 11.67 7.39
C ALA A 186 -5.62 11.67 5.97
N ILE A 187 -5.39 12.74 5.23
CA ILE A 187 -5.78 12.84 3.82
C ILE A 187 -4.94 11.82 3.01
N PRO A 188 -5.55 10.94 2.20
CA PRO A 188 -4.82 9.99 1.37
C PRO A 188 -3.86 10.68 0.40
N THR A 189 -2.61 10.22 0.42
CA THR A 189 -1.54 10.69 -0.45
C THR A 189 -0.50 9.58 -0.60
N ASP A 190 0.05 9.42 -1.81
CA ASP A 190 1.16 8.52 -2.09
C ASP A 190 2.48 8.95 -1.44
N GLY A 191 2.64 10.24 -1.07
CA GLY A 191 3.86 10.79 -0.50
C GLY A 191 5.10 10.61 -1.39
N LEU A 192 4.92 10.53 -2.72
CA LEU A 192 5.99 10.28 -3.69
C LEU A 192 6.44 11.53 -4.46
N TRP A 193 5.67 12.61 -4.40
CA TRP A 193 5.91 13.85 -5.14
C TRP A 193 6.47 14.96 -4.25
N ASP A 194 7.27 15.86 -4.83
CA ASP A 194 7.86 17.02 -4.15
C ASP A 194 6.84 18.16 -3.90
N GLY A 195 5.54 17.84 -3.87
CA GLY A 195 4.44 18.77 -3.60
C GLY A 195 3.16 18.03 -3.23
N GLU A 196 2.25 18.72 -2.55
CA GLU A 196 1.01 18.11 -2.05
C GLU A 196 -0.01 17.89 -3.17
N ARG A 197 -0.24 16.63 -3.54
CA ARG A 197 -1.42 16.18 -4.28
C ARG A 197 -2.02 15.00 -3.55
N THR A 198 -3.33 15.05 -3.33
CA THR A 198 -4.05 13.92 -2.76
C THR A 198 -4.21 12.81 -3.80
N ASP A 199 -4.46 11.59 -3.37
CA ASP A 199 -4.73 10.49 -4.29
C ASP A 199 -5.93 10.82 -5.20
N GLU A 200 -6.99 11.38 -4.62
CA GLU A 200 -8.22 11.72 -5.35
C GLU A 200 -7.99 12.82 -6.40
N ASP A 201 -7.09 13.79 -6.13
CA ASP A 201 -6.67 14.79 -7.13
C ASP A 201 -5.91 14.15 -8.29
N GLN A 202 -5.05 13.17 -8.00
CA GLN A 202 -4.28 12.45 -9.03
C GLN A 202 -5.17 11.53 -9.87
N ILE A 203 -6.15 10.88 -9.24
CA ILE A 203 -7.07 9.95 -9.91
C ILE A 203 -8.17 10.71 -10.67
N GLY A 204 -8.62 11.85 -10.15
CA GLY A 204 -9.77 12.62 -10.64
C GLY A 204 -11.13 12.09 -10.17
N ALA A 205 -11.13 11.20 -9.18
CA ALA A 205 -12.32 10.60 -8.58
C ALA A 205 -12.08 10.26 -7.11
N THR A 206 -13.15 10.35 -6.31
CA THR A 206 -13.09 9.99 -4.90
C THR A 206 -13.12 8.48 -4.69
N TYR A 207 -12.62 8.01 -3.56
CA TYR A 207 -12.68 6.59 -3.23
C TYR A 207 -14.11 6.03 -3.23
N PRO A 208 -15.11 6.66 -2.59
CA PRO A 208 -16.50 6.18 -2.66
C PRO A 208 -17.04 6.07 -4.10
N GLU A 209 -16.71 7.02 -4.97
CA GLU A 209 -17.10 6.97 -6.39
C GLU A 209 -16.47 5.76 -7.11
N LEU A 210 -15.17 5.53 -6.90
CA LEU A 210 -14.46 4.39 -7.49
C LEU A 210 -14.99 3.05 -6.96
N GLU A 211 -15.30 2.97 -5.67
CA GLU A 211 -15.87 1.78 -5.04
C GLU A 211 -17.21 1.40 -5.65
N GLU A 212 -18.09 2.39 -5.91
CA GLU A 212 -19.38 2.14 -6.57
C GLU A 212 -19.21 1.53 -7.96
N ILE A 213 -18.27 2.06 -8.74
CA ILE A 213 -17.95 1.51 -10.06
C ILE A 213 -17.36 0.11 -9.94
N GLN A 214 -16.39 -0.10 -9.05
CA GLN A 214 -15.73 -1.38 -8.86
C GLN A 214 -16.70 -2.47 -8.40
N LYS A 215 -17.64 -2.16 -7.49
CA LYS A 215 -18.68 -3.10 -7.02
C LYS A 215 -19.59 -3.57 -8.15
N ALA A 216 -19.83 -2.74 -9.16
CA ALA A 216 -20.65 -3.06 -10.31
C ALA A 216 -19.83 -3.56 -11.53
N TRP A 217 -18.50 -3.59 -11.42
CA TRP A 217 -17.62 -3.93 -12.52
C TRP A 217 -17.90 -5.34 -13.06
N GLY A 218 -17.98 -5.46 -14.39
CA GLY A 218 -18.36 -6.71 -15.07
C GLY A 218 -19.86 -7.00 -15.13
N THR A 219 -20.68 -6.32 -14.32
CA THR A 219 -22.16 -6.44 -14.39
C THR A 219 -22.82 -5.24 -15.07
N LYS A 220 -22.22 -4.06 -14.95
CA LYS A 220 -22.62 -2.83 -15.65
C LYS A 220 -21.59 -2.42 -16.68
N THR A 221 -22.06 -1.72 -17.70
CA THR A 221 -21.31 -1.18 -18.82
C THR A 221 -21.37 0.35 -18.84
N GLU A 222 -20.59 0.99 -19.70
CA GLU A 222 -20.61 2.45 -19.88
C GLU A 222 -22.03 3.01 -20.09
N LYS A 223 -22.92 2.26 -20.77
CA LYS A 223 -24.28 2.69 -21.09
C LYS A 223 -25.20 2.82 -19.87
N ASP A 224 -24.82 2.20 -18.76
CA ASP A 224 -25.60 2.20 -17.52
C ASP A 224 -25.35 3.44 -16.65
N TYR A 225 -24.48 4.35 -17.11
CA TYR A 225 -24.07 5.54 -16.37
C TYR A 225 -24.27 6.83 -17.17
N THR A 226 -24.55 7.92 -16.46
CA THR A 226 -24.67 9.28 -17.02
C THR A 226 -24.03 10.31 -16.08
N GLY A 227 -23.66 11.49 -16.58
CA GLY A 227 -23.10 12.57 -15.76
C GLY A 227 -21.81 12.15 -15.03
N ARG A 228 -21.68 12.54 -13.75
CA ARG A 228 -20.49 12.25 -12.94
C ARG A 228 -20.15 10.76 -12.86
N ALA A 229 -21.15 9.89 -12.69
CA ALA A 229 -20.92 8.45 -12.62
C ALA A 229 -20.34 7.88 -13.92
N LEU A 230 -20.69 8.46 -15.08
CA LEU A 230 -20.11 8.09 -16.38
C LEU A 230 -18.63 8.51 -16.48
N GLU A 231 -18.30 9.70 -15.97
CA GLU A 231 -16.90 10.17 -15.92
C GLU A 231 -16.05 9.25 -15.03
N VAL A 232 -16.54 8.90 -13.84
CA VAL A 232 -15.85 7.99 -12.92
C VAL A 232 -15.72 6.60 -13.53
N TYR A 233 -16.76 6.08 -14.20
CA TYR A 233 -16.68 4.81 -14.93
C TYR A 233 -15.56 4.83 -15.97
N LYS A 234 -15.44 5.92 -16.73
CA LYS A 234 -14.37 6.10 -17.74
C LYS A 234 -12.98 6.18 -17.10
N ILE A 235 -12.84 6.89 -15.99
CA ILE A 235 -11.59 6.96 -15.21
C ILE A 235 -11.20 5.56 -14.75
N PHE A 236 -12.09 4.87 -14.04
CA PHE A 236 -11.86 3.52 -13.53
C PHE A 236 -11.52 2.55 -14.67
N SER A 237 -12.33 2.51 -15.73
CA SER A 237 -12.14 1.61 -16.88
C SER A 237 -10.79 1.80 -17.55
N ARG A 238 -10.38 3.05 -17.78
CA ARG A 238 -9.07 3.38 -18.36
C ARG A 238 -7.93 2.92 -17.46
N MET A 239 -7.99 3.25 -16.17
CA MET A 239 -6.93 2.90 -15.21
C MET A 239 -6.85 1.39 -14.97
N HIS A 240 -7.99 0.73 -14.75
CA HIS A 240 -8.07 -0.72 -14.56
C HIS A 240 -7.47 -1.49 -15.75
N LYS A 241 -7.80 -1.09 -16.99
CA LYS A 241 -7.23 -1.71 -18.20
C LYS A 241 -5.72 -1.50 -18.28
N ALA A 242 -5.23 -0.30 -17.98
CA ALA A 242 -3.81 0.00 -17.96
C ALA A 242 -3.08 -0.77 -16.83
N ALA A 243 -3.74 -1.00 -15.70
CA ALA A 243 -3.17 -1.64 -14.52
C ALA A 243 -3.04 -3.16 -14.62
N GLN A 244 -3.58 -3.81 -15.66
CA GLN A 244 -3.57 -5.29 -15.75
C GLN A 244 -2.17 -5.89 -15.69
N HIS A 245 -1.16 -5.17 -16.20
CA HIS A 245 0.23 -5.62 -16.12
C HIS A 245 0.83 -5.54 -14.70
N LYS A 246 0.18 -4.83 -13.77
CA LYS A 246 0.55 -4.75 -12.36
C LYS A 246 -0.21 -5.76 -11.51
N ILE A 247 -1.47 -6.00 -11.83
CA ILE A 247 -2.40 -6.85 -11.07
C ILE A 247 -2.16 -8.34 -11.34
N ASN A 248 -1.96 -8.71 -12.61
CA ASN A 248 -1.79 -10.09 -12.98
C ASN A 248 -0.34 -10.56 -12.75
N PRO A 249 -0.13 -11.88 -12.50
CA PRO A 249 1.20 -12.47 -12.49
C PRO A 249 1.99 -12.14 -13.76
N ILE A 250 3.32 -12.21 -13.66
CA ILE A 250 4.21 -12.00 -14.80
C ILE A 250 3.82 -13.01 -15.90
N PRO A 251 3.41 -12.55 -17.10
CA PRO A 251 3.03 -13.47 -18.17
C PRO A 251 4.25 -14.27 -18.59
N ILE A 252 4.09 -15.59 -18.67
CA ILE A 252 5.12 -16.49 -19.19
C ILE A 252 4.73 -16.94 -20.59
N CYS A 253 5.72 -17.15 -21.46
CA CYS A 253 5.50 -17.79 -22.75
C CYS A 253 5.35 -19.30 -22.51
N GLU A 254 4.12 -19.80 -22.58
CA GLU A 254 3.85 -21.23 -22.47
C GLU A 254 4.24 -21.92 -23.78
N ILE A 255 5.30 -22.73 -23.72
CA ILE A 255 5.74 -23.53 -24.85
C ILE A 255 4.93 -24.82 -24.88
N PRO A 256 4.23 -25.15 -26.00
CA PRO A 256 3.54 -26.41 -26.17
C PRO A 256 4.45 -27.60 -25.86
N GLU A 257 3.94 -28.59 -25.14
CA GLU A 257 4.75 -29.71 -24.66
C GLU A 257 5.27 -30.57 -25.81
N GLU A 258 4.53 -30.63 -26.93
CA GLU A 258 4.96 -31.30 -28.15
C GLU A 258 6.16 -30.64 -28.86
N TRP A 259 6.54 -29.42 -28.47
CA TRP A 259 7.73 -28.72 -28.98
C TRP A 259 8.95 -28.84 -28.03
N LYS A 260 8.79 -29.44 -26.85
CA LYS A 260 9.87 -29.72 -25.89
C LYS A 260 10.41 -31.15 -26.06
#